data_AF-A0A353PUT3-F1
#
_entry.id   AF-A0A353PUT3-F1
#
_cell.length_a   1.000
_cell.length_b   1.000
_cell.length_c   1.000
_cell.angle_alpha   90.00
_cell.angle_beta   90.00
_cell.angle_gamma   90.00
#
_symmetry.space_group_name_H-M   'P 1'
#
loop_
_entity.id
_entity.type
_entity.pdbx_description
1 polymer ?
#
loop_
_entity_poly.entity_id
_entity_poly.type
_entity_poly.pdbx_seq_one_letter_code
_entity_poly.pdbx_strand_id
1 'polypeptide(L)' 'GFVCPHCNEVSYIFKEGGGKKLAEEYKVPFLGAIPIDPALGEAGDSGKPYVAQFKDSIISRTYEEMTKVL' A
#
# COMPACT_ATOMS: atom_id res chain seq x y z
N GLY A 1 5.33 4.16 3.05
CA GLY A 1 6.12 4.79 1.97
C GLY A 1 5.24 5.70 1.13
N PHE A 2 5.81 6.35 0.14
CA PHE A 2 5.19 7.21 -0.86
C PHE A 2 5.74 6.81 -2.23
N VAL A 3 4.87 6.61 -3.22
CA VAL A 3 5.28 6.24 -4.59
C VAL A 3 5.73 7.50 -5.32
N CYS A 4 7.01 7.56 -5.70
CA CYS A 4 7.54 8.70 -6.45
C CYS A 4 6.93 8.75 -7.87
N PRO A 5 6.29 9.85 -8.29
CA PRO A 5 5.69 9.94 -9.62
C PRO A 5 6.72 10.01 -10.76
N HIS A 6 8.00 10.21 -10.46
CA HIS A 6 9.06 10.34 -11.46
C HIS A 6 9.82 9.03 -11.72
N CYS A 7 10.14 8.28 -10.68
CA CYS A 7 10.93 7.04 -10.79
C CYS A 7 10.18 5.77 -10.36
N ASN A 8 8.95 5.90 -9.85
CA ASN A 8 8.13 4.80 -9.36
C ASN A 8 8.75 4.01 -8.20
N GLU A 9 9.76 4.57 -7.52
CA GLU A 9 10.34 3.99 -6.30
C GLU A 9 9.52 4.38 -5.06
N VAL A 10 9.58 3.55 -4.02
CA VAL A 10 8.96 3.85 -2.73
C VAL A 10 9.94 4.59 -1.83
N SER A 11 9.59 5.83 -1.50
CA SER A 11 10.35 6.66 -0.57
C SER A 11 9.63 6.78 0.78
N TYR A 12 10.38 6.96 1.87
CA TYR A 12 9.83 7.14 3.20
C TYR A 12 9.94 8.60 3.64
N ILE A 13 8.91 9.38 3.32
CA ILE A 13 8.81 10.80 3.72
C ILE A 13 8.39 10.98 5.19
N PHE A 14 7.99 9.90 5.86
CA PHE A 14 7.69 9.82 7.29
C PHE A 14 8.38 8.59 7.89
N LYS A 15 8.39 8.48 9.23
CA LYS A 15 8.86 7.29 9.94
C LYS A 15 8.04 6.06 9.53
N GLU A 16 8.68 4.90 9.46
CA GLU A 16 8.07 3.63 9.06
C GLU A 16 8.03 2.60 10.20
N GLY A 17 7.35 1.47 9.98
CA GLY A 17 7.35 0.31 10.87
C GLY A 17 6.42 0.38 12.10
N GLY A 18 5.89 1.55 12.45
CA GLY A 18 5.03 1.72 13.63
C GLY A 18 3.82 0.78 13.65
N GLY A 19 3.10 0.65 12.53
CA GLY A 19 1.96 -0.25 12.41
C GLY A 19 2.32 -1.73 12.53
N LYS A 20 3.47 -2.15 11.96
CA LYS A 20 3.97 -3.53 12.09
C LYS A 20 4.33 -3.85 13.53
N LYS A 21 5.06 -2.94 14.20
CA LYS A 21 5.42 -3.08 15.62
C LYS A 21 4.17 -3.20 16.51
N LEU A 22 3.14 -2.39 16.24
CA LEU A 22 1.88 -2.46 16.96
C LEU A 22 1.16 -3.81 16.74
N ALA A 23 1.14 -4.31 15.51
CA ALA A 23 0.56 -5.61 15.21
C ALA A 23 1.26 -6.75 15.98
N GLU A 24 2.59 -6.72 16.03
CA GLU A 24 3.42 -7.64 16.82
C GLU A 24 3.11 -7.55 18.32
N GLU A 25 3.01 -6.34 18.88
CA GLU A 25 2.69 -6.09 20.29
C GLU A 25 1.34 -6.68 20.70
N TYR A 26 0.32 -6.51 19.85
CA TYR A 26 -1.03 -7.01 20.11
C TYR A 26 -1.27 -8.44 19.58
N LYS A 27 -0.25 -9.09 19.03
CA LYS A 27 -0.32 -10.46 18.45
C LYS A 27 -1.44 -10.60 17.42
N VAL A 28 -1.63 -9.58 16.59
CA VAL A 28 -2.57 -9.60 15.45
C VAL A 28 -1.80 -9.72 14.14
N PRO A 29 -2.36 -10.34 13.09
CA PRO A 29 -1.69 -10.45 11.81
C PRO A 29 -1.39 -9.09 11.20
N PHE A 30 -0.14 -8.89 10.77
CA PHE A 30 0.24 -7.75 9.94
C PHE A 30 0.03 -8.12 8.46
N LEU A 31 -1.02 -7.56 7.86
CA LEU A 31 -1.38 -7.88 6.48
C LEU A 31 -0.43 -7.26 5.46
N GLY A 32 0.08 -6.05 5.73
CA GLY A 32 0.97 -5.32 4.82
C GLY A 32 0.99 -3.82 5.08
N ALA A 33 1.74 -3.09 4.25
CA ALA A 33 1.81 -1.63 4.27
C ALA A 33 1.65 -1.06 2.86
N ILE A 34 0.57 -0.32 2.64
CA ILE A 34 0.28 0.31 1.34
C ILE A 34 0.96 1.68 1.30
N PRO A 35 1.82 1.97 0.31
CA PRO A 35 2.41 3.30 0.16
C PRO A 35 1.36 4.33 -0.28
N ILE A 36 1.63 5.61 0.00
CA ILE A 36 0.82 6.74 -0.45
C ILE A 36 1.01 6.90 -1.96
N ASP A 37 -0.11 6.97 -2.69
CA ASP A 37 -0.19 7.25 -4.12
C ASP A 37 -1.48 8.05 -4.38
N PRO A 38 -1.40 9.27 -4.95
CA PRO A 38 -2.57 10.07 -5.29
C PRO A 38 -3.58 9.34 -6.19
N ALA A 39 -3.11 8.49 -7.11
CA ALA A 39 -3.99 7.74 -8.01
C ALA A 39 -4.90 6.74 -7.26
N LEU A 40 -4.49 6.29 -6.05
CA LEU A 40 -5.34 5.46 -5.20
C LEU A 40 -6.54 6.24 -4.64
N GLY A 41 -6.32 7.49 -4.21
CA GLY A 41 -7.38 8.39 -3.76
C GLY A 41 -8.37 8.70 -4.89
N GLU A 42 -7.85 9.09 -6.06
CA GLU A 42 -8.67 9.39 -7.24
C GLU A 42 -9.50 8.18 -7.71
N ALA A 43 -8.94 6.97 -7.65
CA ALA A 43 -9.67 5.74 -7.95
C ALA A 43 -10.83 5.52 -6.95
N GLY A 44 -10.61 5.79 -5.67
CA GLY A 44 -11.64 5.75 -4.63
C GLY A 44 -12.78 6.75 -4.90
N ASP A 45 -12.44 8.00 -5.16
CA ASP A 45 -13.41 9.08 -5.42
C ASP A 45 -14.21 8.83 -6.71
N SER A 46 -13.58 8.28 -7.73
CA SER A 46 -14.23 7.96 -9.02
C SER A 46 -15.03 6.66 -9.02
N GLY A 47 -14.96 5.86 -7.95
CA GLY A 47 -15.62 4.55 -7.86
C GLY A 47 -15.04 3.49 -8.79
N LYS A 48 -13.85 3.72 -9.37
CA LYS A 48 -13.19 2.79 -10.28
C LYS A 48 -12.15 1.94 -9.52
N PRO A 49 -12.17 0.60 -9.63
CA PRO A 49 -11.21 -0.23 -8.92
C PRO A 49 -9.77 0.11 -9.29
N TYR A 50 -8.95 0.50 -8.30
CA TYR A 50 -7.54 0.84 -8.53
C TYR A 50 -6.75 -0.33 -9.12
N VAL A 51 -6.90 -1.53 -8.57
CA VAL A 51 -6.19 -2.75 -9.03
C VAL A 51 -6.53 -3.16 -10.46
N ALA A 52 -7.71 -2.77 -10.97
CA ALA A 52 -8.08 -3.03 -12.36
C ALA A 52 -7.43 -2.02 -13.33
N GLN A 53 -7.20 -0.78 -12.87
CA GLN A 53 -6.60 0.29 -13.67
C GLN A 53 -5.07 0.25 -13.65
N PHE A 54 -4.48 -0.16 -12.52
CA PHE A 54 -3.04 -0.10 -12.26
C PHE A 54 -2.46 -1.47 -11.89
N LYS A 55 -2.74 -2.49 -12.72
CA LYS A 55 -2.45 -3.90 -12.42
C LYS A 55 -0.99 -4.17 -12.01
N ASP A 56 -0.04 -3.54 -12.67
CA ASP A 56 1.39 -3.78 -12.42
C ASP A 56 2.02 -2.86 -11.36
N SER A 57 1.22 -1.96 -10.77
CA SER A 57 1.73 -1.00 -9.79
C SER A 57 2.15 -1.67 -8.48
N ILE A 58 3.01 -0.98 -7.73
CA ILE A 58 3.49 -1.44 -6.43
C ILE A 58 2.31 -1.68 -5.48
N ILE A 59 1.29 -0.82 -5.52
CA ILE A 59 0.11 -0.95 -4.66
C ILE A 59 -0.71 -2.19 -5.01
N SER A 60 -0.92 -2.47 -6.30
CA SER A 60 -1.65 -3.67 -6.73
C SER A 60 -0.93 -4.95 -6.31
N ARG A 61 0.40 -4.99 -6.47
CA ARG A 61 1.23 -6.10 -5.94
C ARG A 61 1.14 -6.22 -4.42
N THR A 62 1.17 -5.11 -3.69
CA THR A 62 0.99 -5.13 -2.23
C THR A 62 -0.36 -5.71 -1.83
N TYR A 63 -1.46 -5.34 -2.50
CA TYR A 63 -2.77 -5.95 -2.26
C TYR A 63 -2.75 -7.46 -2.52
N GLU A 64 -2.13 -7.91 -3.62
CA GLU A 64 -1.99 -9.35 -3.92
C GLU A 64 -1.24 -10.08 -2.80
N GLU A 65 -0.12 -9.53 -2.31
CA GLU A 65 0.61 -10.14 -1.18
C GLU A 65 -0.21 -10.15 0.11
N MET A 66 -0.98 -9.10 0.41
CA MET A 66 -1.85 -9.05 1.59
C MET A 66 -2.88 -10.20 1.60
N THR A 67 -3.38 -10.61 0.43
CA THR A 67 -4.34 -11.73 0.34
C THR A 67 -3.73 -13.08 0.72
N LYS A 68 -2.41 -13.23 0.65
CA LYS A 68 -1.70 -14.48 1.01
C LYS A 68 -1.45 -14.62 2.52
N VAL A 69 -1.72 -13.57 3.29
CA VAL A 69 -1.61 -13.58 4.76
C VAL A 69 -2.87 -14.18 5.40
N LEU A 70 -3.98 -14.21 4.66
CA LEU A 70 -5.25 -14.82 5.04
C LEU A 70 -5.27 -16.32 4.68
#